data_AF-A0A6B3ETZ7-F1
#
_entry.id   AF-A0A6B3ETZ7-F1
#
_cell.length_a   1.000
_cell.length_b   1.000
_cell.length_c   1.000
_cell.angle_alpha   90.00
_cell.angle_beta   90.00
_cell.angle_gamma   90.00
#
_symmetry.space_group_name_H-M   'P 1'
#
loop_
_entity.id
_entity.type
_entity.pdbx_description
1 polymer ?
#
loop_
_entity_poly.entity_id
_entity_poly.type
_entity_poly.pdbx_seq_one_letter_code
_entity_poly.pdbx_strand_id
1 'polypeptide(L)'
;EETARRGLKVSAGTVFTGLHRGPAVWEDTWRQVARVASLARATGAGHLVVIPAFWRDDKTGEVLEDRELTAAQWHDLARQTERLAHEVRERYGLRVVVHPHA
;
A
#
# COMPACT_ATOMS: atom_id res chain seq x y z
N GLU A 1 -23.42 4.17 0.42
CA GLU A 1 -24.81 4.09 -0.09
C GLU A 1 -24.91 4.18 -1.63
N GLU A 2 -24.09 4.98 -2.31
CA GLU A 2 -24.18 5.14 -3.78
C GLU A 2 -23.84 3.91 -4.65
N THR A 3 -22.86 3.09 -4.25
CA THR A 3 -22.44 1.89 -5.00
C THR A 3 -23.53 0.81 -4.98
N ALA A 4 -24.10 0.56 -3.79
CA ALA A 4 -25.19 -0.39 -3.61
C ALA A 4 -26.43 -0.01 -4.45
N ARG A 5 -26.82 1.28 -4.48
CA ARG A 5 -27.94 1.76 -5.29
C ARG A 5 -27.77 1.47 -6.79
N ARG A 6 -26.53 1.33 -7.27
CA ARG A 6 -26.19 1.07 -8.67
C ARG A 6 -25.82 -0.39 -8.94
N GLY A 7 -25.92 -1.28 -7.95
CA GLY A 7 -25.47 -2.67 -8.08
C GLY A 7 -23.96 -2.82 -8.30
N LEU A 8 -23.17 -1.79 -7.94
CA LEU A 8 -21.72 -1.80 -8.09
C LEU A 8 -21.03 -2.30 -6.81
N LYS A 9 -19.88 -2.96 -6.99
CA LYS A 9 -19.02 -3.42 -5.89
C LYS A 9 -17.70 -2.69 -5.90
N VAL A 10 -17.18 -2.37 -4.72
CA VAL A 10 -15.81 -1.89 -4.55
C VAL A 10 -14.89 -3.11 -4.54
N SER A 11 -13.86 -3.13 -5.39
CA SER A 11 -12.95 -4.26 -5.51
C SER A 11 -11.78 -4.20 -4.53
N ALA A 12 -11.24 -3.00 -4.33
CA ALA A 12 -10.03 -2.76 -3.55
C ALA A 12 -9.95 -1.32 -3.00
N GLY A 13 -9.17 -1.14 -1.92
CA GLY A 13 -8.54 0.13 -1.60
C GLY A 13 -7.10 0.18 -2.13
N THR A 14 -6.52 1.37 -2.27
CA THR A 14 -5.15 1.54 -2.79
C THR A 14 -4.32 2.44 -1.86
N VAL A 15 -3.06 2.10 -1.66
CA VAL A 15 -2.08 2.88 -0.87
C VAL A 15 -0.72 2.94 -1.55
N PHE A 16 -0.06 4.08 -1.41
CA PHE A 16 1.36 4.22 -1.69
C PHE A 16 2.16 3.99 -0.40
N THR A 17 3.28 3.26 -0.49
CA THR A 17 4.10 2.91 0.68
C THR A 17 5.58 3.06 0.39
N GLY A 18 6.35 3.62 1.32
CA GLY A 18 7.80 3.79 1.22
C GLY A 18 8.59 2.65 1.87
N LEU A 19 8.13 1.40 1.78
CA LEU A 19 8.68 0.28 2.54
C LEU A 19 10.15 -0.06 2.23
N HIS A 20 10.67 0.39 1.10
CA HIS A 20 12.10 0.29 0.77
C HIS A 20 12.98 1.23 1.61
N ARG A 21 12.41 2.24 2.27
CA ARG A 21 13.13 3.23 3.09
C ARG A 21 13.47 2.73 4.51
N GLY A 22 13.33 1.42 4.74
CA GLY A 22 13.67 0.76 6.00
C GLY A 22 12.59 0.82 7.08
N PRO A 23 12.83 0.22 8.26
CA PRO A 23 11.81 0.00 9.28
C PRO A 23 11.31 1.28 9.96
N ALA A 24 12.06 2.38 9.86
CA ALA A 24 11.70 3.65 10.50
C ALA A 24 10.38 4.24 9.96
N VAL A 25 10.01 3.94 8.70
CA VAL A 25 8.77 4.45 8.10
C VAL A 25 7.53 3.61 8.44
N TRP A 26 7.69 2.53 9.21
CA TRP A 26 6.64 1.54 9.44
C TRP A 26 5.41 2.17 10.10
N GLU A 27 5.58 2.90 11.19
CA GLU A 27 4.45 3.45 11.94
C GLU A 27 3.62 4.42 11.09
N ASP A 28 4.28 5.25 10.29
CA ASP A 28 3.62 6.21 9.40
C ASP A 28 2.89 5.51 8.26
N THR A 29 3.54 4.52 7.66
CA THR A 29 2.95 3.66 6.62
C THR A 29 1.73 2.91 7.18
N TRP A 30 1.86 2.33 8.37
CA TRP A 30 0.79 1.57 9.01
C TRP A 30 -0.42 2.44 9.33
N ARG A 31 -0.22 3.67 9.83
CA ARG A 31 -1.34 4.60 10.06
C ARG A 31 -2.14 4.86 8.78
N GLN A 32 -1.49 4.99 7.63
CA GLN A 32 -2.19 5.17 6.35
C GLN A 32 -2.88 3.87 5.89
N VAL A 33 -2.15 2.76 5.92
CA VAL A 33 -2.65 1.43 5.54
C VAL A 33 -3.88 1.05 6.35
N ALA A 34 -3.85 1.21 7.67
CA ALA A 34 -4.94 0.90 8.57
C ALA A 34 -6.22 1.67 8.24
N ARG A 35 -6.11 2.97 7.90
CA ARG A 35 -7.26 3.79 7.49
C ARG A 35 -7.88 3.28 6.19
N VAL A 36 -7.06 3.01 5.17
CA VAL A 36 -7.56 2.54 3.87
C VAL A 36 -8.09 1.12 3.96
N ALA A 37 -7.42 0.22 4.69
CA ALA A 37 -7.88 -1.15 4.91
C ALA A 37 -9.22 -1.18 5.67
N SER A 38 -9.38 -0.33 6.69
CA SER A 38 -10.66 -0.21 7.40
C SER A 38 -11.78 0.24 6.48
N LEU A 39 -11.53 1.22 5.60
CA LEU A 39 -12.53 1.68 4.63
C LEU A 39 -12.83 0.63 3.55
N ALA A 40 -11.80 -0.03 3.03
CA ALA A 40 -11.94 -1.11 2.05
C ALA A 40 -12.81 -2.25 2.61
N ARG A 41 -12.53 -2.68 3.86
CA ARG A 41 -13.37 -3.65 4.57
C ARG A 41 -14.81 -3.16 4.71
N ALA A 42 -15.02 -1.92 5.16
CA ALA A 42 -16.35 -1.35 5.37
C ALA A 42 -17.17 -1.23 4.08
N THR A 43 -16.51 -1.11 2.92
CA THR A 43 -17.16 -1.05 1.60
C THR A 43 -17.32 -2.42 0.94
N GLY A 44 -16.93 -3.51 1.61
CA GLY A 44 -17.04 -4.88 1.12
C GLY A 44 -15.96 -5.26 0.09
N ALA A 45 -14.88 -4.49 -0.01
CA ALA A 45 -13.75 -4.84 -0.84
C ALA A 45 -12.99 -6.06 -0.29
N GLY A 46 -12.37 -6.82 -1.18
CA GLY A 46 -11.59 -8.02 -0.81
C GLY A 46 -10.07 -7.83 -0.89
N HIS A 47 -9.62 -6.68 -1.39
CA HIS A 47 -8.20 -6.44 -1.67
C HIS A 47 -7.71 -5.09 -1.15
N LEU A 48 -6.41 -5.03 -0.89
CA LEU A 48 -5.66 -3.80 -0.73
C LEU A 48 -4.51 -3.79 -1.74
N VAL A 49 -4.54 -2.84 -2.68
CA VAL A 49 -3.46 -2.63 -3.65
C VAL A 49 -2.38 -1.78 -3.00
N VAL A 50 -1.16 -2.29 -3.00
CA VAL A 50 0.02 -1.62 -2.46
C VAL A 50 0.94 -1.23 -3.61
N ILE A 51 1.17 0.07 -3.75
CA ILE A 51 2.06 0.66 -4.75
C ILE A 51 3.31 1.19 -4.02
N PRO A 52 4.52 0.86 -4.47
CA PRO A 52 5.73 1.50 -3.96
C PRO A 52 5.69 3.01 -4.17
N ALA A 53 6.23 3.78 -3.23
CA ALA A 53 6.33 5.23 -3.37
C ALA A 53 7.21 5.59 -4.58
N PHE A 54 6.88 6.70 -5.23
CA PHE A 54 7.66 7.21 -6.35
C PHE A 54 9.03 7.69 -5.89
N TRP A 55 10.02 7.49 -6.75
CA TRP A 55 11.35 8.09 -6.61
C TRP A 55 11.40 9.56 -7.06
N ARG A 56 10.32 10.03 -7.71
CA ARG A 56 10.08 11.44 -8.06
C ARG A 56 8.79 11.94 -7.45
N ASP A 57 8.68 13.24 -7.22
CA ASP A 57 7.41 13.86 -6.89
C ASP A 57 6.43 13.73 -8.07
N ASP A 58 5.19 13.33 -7.79
CA ASP A 58 4.18 12.98 -8.79
C ASP A 58 3.63 14.20 -9.55
N LYS A 59 3.82 15.41 -9.01
CA LYS A 59 3.30 16.65 -9.58
C LYS A 59 4.37 17.49 -10.26
N THR A 60 5.52 17.59 -9.63
CA THR A 60 6.63 18.47 -10.06
C THR A 60 7.67 17.71 -10.86
N GLY A 61 7.78 16.39 -10.68
CA GLY A 61 8.82 15.57 -11.31
C GLY A 61 10.19 15.71 -10.64
N GLU A 62 10.29 16.42 -9.51
CA GLU A 62 11.52 16.52 -8.72
C GLU A 62 12.01 15.12 -8.30
N VAL A 63 13.31 14.87 -8.43
CA VAL A 63 13.92 13.60 -8.00
C VAL A 63 14.07 13.62 -6.49
N LEU A 64 13.37 12.71 -5.81
CA LEU A 64 13.35 12.59 -4.35
C LEU A 64 14.40 11.60 -3.83
N GLU A 65 14.67 10.55 -4.60
CA GLU A 65 15.60 9.48 -4.26
C GLU A 65 16.14 8.80 -5.54
N ASP A 66 17.13 7.92 -5.38
CA ASP A 66 17.63 7.12 -6.49
C ASP A 66 16.52 6.22 -7.05
N ARG A 67 16.50 6.06 -8.37
CA ARG A 67 15.58 5.19 -9.08
C ARG A 67 15.89 3.72 -8.81
N GLU A 68 17.17 3.38 -8.61
CA GLU A 68 17.61 2.01 -8.41
C GLU A 68 17.75 1.69 -6.92
N LEU A 69 16.97 0.70 -6.47
CA LEU A 69 17.05 0.24 -5.09
C LEU A 69 18.36 -0.55 -4.88
N THR A 70 19.05 -0.21 -3.80
CA THR A 70 20.17 -1.01 -3.29
C THR A 70 19.68 -2.39 -2.80
N ALA A 71 20.60 -3.33 -2.62
CA ALA A 71 20.28 -4.66 -2.07
C ALA A 71 19.61 -4.58 -0.68
N ALA A 72 20.02 -3.61 0.15
CA ALA A 72 19.41 -3.39 1.47
C ALA A 72 17.95 -2.90 1.33
N GLN A 73 17.69 -1.95 0.44
CA GLN A 73 16.34 -1.43 0.20
C GLN A 73 15.41 -2.50 -0.40
N TRP A 74 15.92 -3.37 -1.27
CA TRP A 74 15.17 -4.54 -1.75
C TRP A 74 14.82 -5.50 -0.61
N HIS A 75 15.75 -5.76 0.30
CA HIS A 75 15.51 -6.61 1.47
C HIS A 75 14.43 -6.02 2.39
N ASP A 76 14.51 -4.71 2.66
CA ASP A 76 13.53 -4.00 3.48
C ASP A 76 12.14 -3.99 2.82
N LEU A 77 12.08 -3.71 1.51
CA LEU A 77 10.83 -3.75 0.75
C LEU A 77 10.14 -5.12 0.86
N ALA A 78 10.87 -6.21 0.63
CA ALA A 78 10.33 -7.55 0.69
C ALA A 78 9.80 -7.90 2.09
N ARG A 79 10.65 -7.77 3.13
CA ARG A 79 10.29 -8.12 4.51
C ARG A 79 9.13 -7.30 5.04
N GLN A 80 9.13 -5.99 4.77
CA GLN A 80 8.05 -5.14 5.23
C GLN A 80 6.76 -5.38 4.46
N THR A 81 6.82 -5.73 3.18
CA THR A 81 5.64 -6.13 2.40
C THR A 81 5.02 -7.41 2.95
N GLU A 82 5.83 -8.41 3.31
CA GLU A 82 5.36 -9.63 3.98
C GLU A 82 4.66 -9.32 5.31
N ARG A 83 5.29 -8.49 6.14
CA ARG A 83 4.70 -8.03 7.42
C ARG A 83 3.37 -7.31 7.18
N LEU A 84 3.33 -6.39 6.21
CA LEU A 84 2.11 -5.65 5.87
C LEU A 84 1.01 -6.58 5.39
N ALA A 85 1.31 -7.54 4.52
CA ALA A 85 0.35 -8.51 4.03
C ALA A 85 -0.21 -9.40 5.14
N HIS A 86 0.64 -9.81 6.09
CA HIS A 86 0.21 -10.55 7.28
C HIS A 86 -0.75 -9.70 8.13
N GLU A 87 -0.33 -8.51 8.55
CA GLU A 87 -1.13 -7.64 9.43
C GLU A 87 -2.46 -7.22 8.79
N VAL A 88 -2.46 -6.93 7.48
CA VAL A 88 -3.68 -6.58 6.73
C VAL A 88 -4.65 -7.75 6.67
N ARG A 89 -4.15 -8.96 6.44
CA ARG A 89 -4.98 -10.17 6.42
C ARG A 89 -5.57 -10.46 7.79
N GLU A 90 -4.75 -10.48 8.84
CA GLU A 90 -5.21 -10.84 10.19
C GLU A 90 -6.21 -9.83 10.76
N ARG A 91 -5.99 -8.52 10.55
CA ARG A 91 -6.82 -7.47 11.16
C ARG A 91 -8.03 -7.07 10.31
N TYR A 92 -7.96 -7.20 9.00
CA TYR A 92 -8.98 -6.68 8.09
C TYR A 92 -9.57 -7.72 7.14
N GLY A 93 -9.00 -8.93 7.04
CA GLY A 93 -9.45 -9.97 6.13
C GLY A 93 -9.23 -9.66 4.63
N LEU A 94 -8.36 -8.69 4.33
CA LEU A 94 -8.07 -8.26 2.96
C LEU A 94 -6.86 -9.02 2.39
N ARG A 95 -6.87 -9.25 1.08
CA ARG A 95 -5.71 -9.76 0.33
C ARG A 95 -4.87 -8.61 -0.20
N VAL A 96 -3.60 -8.57 0.15
CA VAL A 96 -2.67 -7.57 -0.39
C VAL A 96 -2.23 -7.98 -1.79
N VAL A 97 -2.24 -7.02 -2.71
CA VAL A 97 -1.76 -7.17 -4.09
C VAL A 97 -0.73 -6.09 -4.35
N VAL A 98 0.49 -6.49 -4.73
CA VAL A 98 1.53 -5.54 -5.13
C VAL A 98 1.27 -5.10 -6.56
N HIS A 99 1.33 -3.79 -6.79
CA HIS A 99 1.29 -3.20 -8.12
C HIS A 99 2.66 -2.58 -8.41
N PRO A 100 3.53 -3.29 -9.15
CA PRO A 100 4.79 -2.71 -9.63
C PRO A 100 4.46 -1.50 -10.50
N HIS A 101 5.12 -0.38 -10.22
CA HIS A 101 4.91 0.87 -10.95
C HIS A 101 6.25 1.28 -11.59
N ALA A 102 6.18 1.72 -12.84
CA ALA A 102 7.32 2.26 -13.60
C ALA A 102 7.56 3.74 -13.30
#